data_AF-K7F9A0-F1
#
_entry.id   AF-K7F9A0-F1
#
_cell.length_a   1.000
_cell.length_b   1.000
_cell.length_c   1.000
_cell.angle_alpha   90.00
_cell.angle_beta   90.00
_cell.angle_gamma   90.00
#
_symmetry.space_group_name_H-M   'P 1'
#
loop_
_entity.id
_entity.type
_entity.pdbx_description
1 polymer ?
#
loop_
_entity_poly.entity_id
_entity_poly.type
_entity_poly.pdbx_seq_one_letter_code
_entity_poly.pdbx_strand_id
1 'polypeptide(L)'
;MATVCPTLPWSPAGIFLLLLSLGFVKGGRLLVIPQDGSHWLSMRAVVEKLSEKGHEIVVLAPETNLLLKESEHYKRKTYAVPYTKEELHQGFSKFSKHHFDKVSLFDMALAEYRNNMYIINLFFYNCNSLLQNREMVRYLEESKFDALFTDPALPCGVILAEYLSIPSVYFFRGFPCSLEHAICKSPNPVSYVPRCYTSYTDHMTFSQRVMNLLVNSLETPLFKELYTKYQDIASKFLQREVHLPTLYRNGSIWLLRYDFVFEYPRPVMPNMVFIGGINCEKGKNLSQEFESIVNASGEHGFVVFSLGSMVSEIPMKKAQQFAEAFGTIPQTILWRYTGQPPPNLANNTKLIKWLPQNDLLAHPKARAFITHGGSHGIYEGICNGVPMVLMPLFGDQMDNAKRIESRGAGVTLNVLDMTSKDLSAALNTVIYDKSYKENIMRLSALHLDRPIHPLDLAVHWIEFVMRHKGAPHLRPAAHDLNWIQYHSLDVIAFLLAVVLVAMFISWKCCLFCCRKCFCKKGRVSKSSKTKAQ
;
A
#
# COMPACT_ATOMS: atom_id res chain seq x y z
N MET A 1 -7.54 -60.65 -18.41
CA MET A 1 -8.59 -60.34 -19.39
C MET A 1 -8.39 -58.91 -19.85
N ALA A 2 -7.92 -58.74 -21.09
CA ALA A 2 -7.74 -57.43 -21.71
C ALA A 2 -9.11 -56.90 -22.16
N THR A 3 -9.57 -55.82 -21.55
CA THR A 3 -10.74 -55.06 -22.04
C THR A 3 -10.27 -54.16 -23.16
N VAL A 4 -10.61 -54.55 -24.39
CA VAL A 4 -10.47 -53.77 -25.61
C VAL A 4 -11.36 -52.53 -25.49
N CYS A 5 -10.74 -51.35 -25.46
CA CYS A 5 -11.45 -50.08 -25.60
C CYS A 5 -11.87 -49.94 -27.08
N PRO A 6 -13.15 -49.74 -27.42
CA PRO A 6 -13.55 -49.52 -28.80
C PRO A 6 -13.02 -48.15 -29.26
N THR A 7 -12.24 -48.14 -30.33
CA THR A 7 -11.86 -46.92 -31.05
C THR A 7 -13.11 -46.32 -31.67
N LEU A 8 -13.74 -45.36 -30.99
CA LEU A 8 -14.77 -44.52 -31.63
C LEU A 8 -14.09 -43.72 -32.76
N PRO A 9 -14.61 -43.73 -34.00
CA PRO A 9 -14.15 -42.80 -35.01
C PRO A 9 -14.60 -41.39 -34.60
N TRP A 10 -13.65 -40.52 -34.30
CA TRP A 10 -13.92 -39.11 -34.04
C TRP A 10 -14.41 -38.51 -35.36
N SER A 11 -15.72 -38.44 -35.55
CA SER A 11 -16.28 -37.78 -36.72
C SER A 11 -15.86 -36.31 -36.70
N PRO A 12 -15.59 -35.68 -37.86
CA PRO A 12 -15.32 -34.25 -37.93
C PRO A 12 -16.41 -33.40 -37.24
N ALA A 13 -17.66 -33.90 -37.26
CA ALA A 13 -18.80 -33.32 -36.56
C ALA A 13 -18.66 -33.39 -35.02
N GLY A 14 -18.10 -34.47 -34.48
CA GLY A 14 -17.82 -34.60 -33.04
C GLY A 14 -16.73 -33.64 -32.56
N ILE A 15 -15.67 -33.44 -33.37
CA ILE A 15 -14.64 -32.43 -33.11
C ILE A 15 -15.22 -31.02 -33.22
N PHE A 16 -16.07 -30.76 -34.22
CA PHE A 16 -16.73 -29.46 -34.39
C PHE A 16 -17.71 -29.14 -33.24
N LEU A 17 -18.48 -30.12 -32.76
CA LEU A 17 -19.33 -29.97 -31.59
C LEU A 17 -18.53 -29.78 -30.29
N LEU A 18 -17.38 -30.45 -30.14
CA LEU A 18 -16.43 -30.19 -29.05
C LEU A 18 -15.86 -28.77 -29.11
N LEU A 19 -15.48 -28.29 -30.30
CA LEU A 19 -15.01 -26.92 -30.54
C LEU A 19 -16.11 -25.86 -30.32
N LEU A 20 -17.38 -26.20 -30.55
CA LEU A 20 -18.51 -25.33 -30.21
C LEU A 20 -18.88 -25.36 -28.71
N SER A 21 -18.59 -26.48 -28.03
CA SER A 21 -18.76 -26.62 -26.57
C SER A 21 -17.62 -26.00 -25.76
N LEU A 22 -16.46 -25.81 -26.39
CA LEU A 22 -15.42 -24.87 -25.95
C LEU A 22 -15.98 -23.47 -26.17
N GLY A 23 -16.84 -23.02 -25.26
CA GLY A 23 -17.38 -21.67 -25.31
C GLY A 23 -16.26 -20.67 -25.57
N PHE A 24 -16.49 -19.74 -26.50
CA PHE A 24 -15.55 -18.65 -26.74
C PHE A 24 -15.24 -18.00 -25.39
N VAL A 25 -14.01 -18.17 -24.89
CA VAL A 25 -13.54 -17.48 -23.69
C VAL A 25 -13.45 -16.01 -24.08
N LYS A 26 -14.56 -15.29 -23.92
CA LYS A 26 -14.61 -13.88 -24.22
C LYS A 26 -13.87 -13.15 -23.10
N GLY A 27 -12.61 -12.84 -23.34
CA GLY A 27 -11.84 -11.97 -22.46
C GLY A 27 -12.56 -10.63 -22.31
N GLY A 28 -12.73 -10.18 -21.06
CA GLY A 28 -13.28 -8.85 -20.81
C GLY A 28 -12.29 -7.73 -21.14
N ARG A 29 -12.80 -6.51 -21.29
CA ARG A 29 -12.03 -5.30 -21.60
C ARG A 29 -11.72 -4.52 -20.33
N LEU A 30 -10.45 -4.31 -20.03
CA LEU A 30 -9.99 -3.63 -18.82
C LEU A 30 -9.36 -2.28 -19.14
N LEU A 31 -9.83 -1.22 -18.48
CA LEU A 31 -9.18 0.08 -18.50
C LEU A 31 -8.20 0.18 -17.34
N VAL A 32 -6.95 0.51 -17.63
CA VAL A 32 -5.89 0.65 -16.62
C VAL A 32 -5.44 2.10 -16.54
N ILE A 33 -5.56 2.67 -15.33
CA ILE A 33 -5.07 4.01 -15.00
C ILE A 33 -3.94 3.85 -13.97
N PRO A 34 -2.68 3.73 -14.42
CA PRO A 34 -1.55 3.47 -13.55
C PRO A 34 -1.06 4.74 -12.85
N GLN A 35 -0.30 4.55 -11.79
CA GLN A 35 0.66 5.55 -11.31
C GLN A 35 2.04 5.13 -11.79
N ASP A 36 2.82 6.10 -12.28
CA ASP A 36 4.13 5.86 -12.86
C ASP A 36 5.20 5.55 -11.78
N GLY A 37 6.43 5.27 -12.19
CA GLY A 37 7.51 4.90 -11.29
C GLY A 37 7.32 3.50 -10.71
N SER A 38 7.68 3.30 -9.43
CA SER A 38 7.64 1.97 -8.81
C SER A 38 6.23 1.37 -8.80
N HIS A 39 5.17 2.17 -8.68
CA HIS A 39 3.78 1.70 -8.67
C HIS A 39 3.43 0.90 -9.93
N TRP A 40 3.91 1.36 -11.09
CA TRP A 40 3.71 0.68 -12.36
C TRP A 40 4.40 -0.69 -12.41
N LEU A 41 5.59 -0.86 -11.82
CA LEU A 41 6.36 -2.10 -11.96
C LEU A 41 5.59 -3.35 -11.51
N SER A 42 4.95 -3.31 -10.35
CA SER A 42 4.12 -4.42 -9.87
C SER A 42 2.75 -4.49 -10.54
N MET A 43 2.18 -3.34 -10.94
CA MET A 43 0.90 -3.32 -11.66
C MET A 43 1.03 -3.95 -13.05
N ARG A 44 2.16 -3.72 -13.73
CA ARG A 44 2.48 -4.27 -15.04
C ARG A 44 2.42 -5.79 -15.04
N ALA A 45 2.97 -6.46 -14.02
CA ALA A 45 2.90 -7.92 -13.93
C ALA A 45 1.45 -8.44 -13.91
N VAL A 46 0.54 -7.75 -13.21
CA VAL A 46 -0.89 -8.09 -13.19
C VAL A 46 -1.52 -7.88 -14.57
N VAL A 47 -1.19 -6.77 -15.22
CA VAL A 47 -1.67 -6.44 -16.57
C VAL A 47 -1.21 -7.48 -17.60
N GLU A 48 0.09 -7.81 -17.60
CA GLU A 48 0.66 -8.83 -18.49
C GLU A 48 -0.01 -10.19 -18.25
N LYS A 49 -0.23 -10.56 -16.98
CA LYS A 49 -0.90 -11.82 -16.65
C LYS A 49 -2.36 -11.88 -17.10
N LEU A 50 -3.09 -10.78 -17.00
CA LEU A 50 -4.46 -10.69 -17.52
C LEU A 50 -4.49 -10.78 -19.05
N SER A 51 -3.52 -10.16 -19.73
CA SER A 51 -3.38 -10.24 -21.19
C SER A 51 -3.13 -11.67 -21.66
N GLU A 52 -2.23 -12.41 -21.00
CA GLU A 52 -1.99 -13.84 -21.25
C GLU A 52 -3.26 -14.69 -21.13
N LYS A 53 -4.22 -14.26 -20.30
CA LYS A 53 -5.52 -14.92 -20.12
C LYS A 53 -6.59 -14.46 -21.13
N GLY A 54 -6.20 -13.67 -22.12
CA GLY A 54 -7.04 -13.25 -23.25
C GLY A 54 -7.82 -11.95 -23.03
N HIS A 55 -7.55 -11.20 -21.96
CA HIS A 55 -8.21 -9.91 -21.71
C HIS A 55 -7.67 -8.82 -22.64
N GLU A 56 -8.56 -7.97 -23.16
CA GLU A 56 -8.16 -6.77 -23.89
C GLU A 56 -7.87 -5.66 -22.88
N ILE A 57 -6.65 -5.13 -22.87
CA ILE A 57 -6.23 -4.15 -21.87
C ILE A 57 -5.83 -2.86 -22.56
N VAL A 58 -6.34 -1.74 -22.05
CA VAL A 58 -5.95 -0.39 -22.47
C VAL A 58 -5.30 0.32 -21.30
N VAL A 59 -4.04 0.73 -21.46
CA VAL A 59 -3.29 1.49 -20.45
C VAL A 59 -3.22 2.95 -20.90
N LEU A 60 -3.72 3.85 -20.05
CA LEU A 60 -3.55 5.29 -20.29
C LEU A 60 -2.21 5.76 -19.73
N ALA A 61 -1.48 6.54 -20.51
CA ALA A 61 -0.18 7.08 -20.12
C ALA A 61 -0.02 8.53 -20.56
N PRO A 62 0.56 9.42 -19.73
CA PRO A 62 1.03 10.69 -20.23
C PRO A 62 2.14 10.46 -21.28
N GLU A 63 2.18 11.28 -22.33
CA GLU A 63 3.21 11.16 -23.38
C GLU A 63 4.64 11.28 -22.80
N THR A 64 4.81 12.16 -21.80
CA THR A 64 6.01 12.30 -20.99
C THR A 64 5.83 11.53 -19.69
N ASN A 65 6.54 10.40 -19.59
CA ASN A 65 6.47 9.48 -18.45
C ASN A 65 7.86 8.87 -18.14
N LEU A 66 7.96 8.16 -17.02
CA LEU A 66 9.16 7.48 -16.53
C LEU A 66 9.27 6.05 -17.07
N LEU A 67 8.28 5.20 -16.78
CA LEU A 67 8.37 3.74 -16.98
C LEU A 67 7.24 3.14 -17.84
N LEU A 68 6.29 3.95 -18.31
CA LEU A 68 5.13 3.50 -19.09
C LEU A 68 5.49 3.40 -20.59
N LYS A 69 5.96 2.23 -21.02
CA LYS A 69 6.42 1.94 -22.39
C LYS A 69 5.38 1.18 -23.23
N GLU A 70 5.65 1.04 -24.53
CA GLU A 70 4.88 0.11 -25.38
C GLU A 70 5.09 -1.35 -24.94
N SER A 71 4.09 -2.20 -25.18
CA SER A 71 4.11 -3.63 -24.90
C SER A 71 3.15 -4.37 -25.82
N GLU A 72 3.41 -5.64 -26.09
CA GLU A 72 2.47 -6.51 -26.80
C GLU A 72 1.28 -6.93 -25.93
N HIS A 73 1.38 -6.79 -24.60
CA HIS A 73 0.35 -7.25 -23.66
C HIS A 73 -0.80 -6.25 -23.48
N TYR A 74 -0.66 -5.00 -23.92
CA TYR A 74 -1.71 -4.00 -23.76
C TYR A 74 -1.62 -2.93 -24.84
N LYS A 75 -2.77 -2.32 -25.15
CA LYS A 75 -2.84 -1.14 -25.99
C LYS A 75 -2.53 0.10 -25.17
N ARG A 76 -1.40 0.75 -25.45
CA ARG A 76 -1.07 2.04 -24.84
C ARG A 76 -1.83 3.17 -25.53
N LYS A 77 -2.41 4.08 -24.74
CA LYS A 77 -3.07 5.29 -25.22
C LYS A 77 -2.48 6.49 -24.51
N THR A 78 -1.87 7.39 -25.29
CA THR A 78 -1.16 8.54 -24.75
C THR A 78 -1.98 9.83 -24.84
N TYR A 79 -1.71 10.75 -23.93
CA TYR A 79 -2.28 12.10 -23.94
C TYR A 79 -1.20 13.14 -23.58
N ALA A 80 -1.37 14.35 -24.11
CA ALA A 80 -0.39 15.42 -23.94
C ALA A 80 -0.36 15.97 -22.51
N VAL A 81 0.82 16.37 -22.04
CA VAL A 81 1.03 16.93 -20.70
C VAL A 81 1.82 18.24 -20.77
N PRO A 82 1.66 19.17 -19.80
CA PRO A 82 2.18 20.53 -19.91
C PRO A 82 3.67 20.65 -19.53
N TYR A 83 4.45 19.57 -19.64
CA TYR A 83 5.85 19.53 -19.24
C TYR A 83 6.68 18.61 -20.15
N THR A 84 7.96 18.94 -20.30
CA THR A 84 8.91 18.19 -21.10
C THR A 84 9.57 17.05 -20.33
N LYS A 85 10.25 16.16 -21.04
CA LYS A 85 11.01 15.07 -20.44
C LYS A 85 12.19 15.60 -19.60
N GLU A 86 12.80 16.69 -20.04
CA GLU A 86 13.89 17.37 -19.34
C GLU A 86 13.41 17.95 -18.02
N GLU A 87 12.25 18.61 -18.00
CA GLU A 87 11.64 19.15 -16.76
C GLU A 87 11.30 18.04 -15.76
N LEU A 88 10.76 16.92 -16.26
CA LEU A 88 10.49 15.74 -15.45
C LEU A 88 11.79 15.19 -14.81
N HIS A 89 12.84 15.00 -15.62
CA HIS A 89 14.13 14.51 -15.13
C HIS A 89 14.78 15.46 -14.13
N GLN A 90 14.77 16.76 -14.40
CA GLN A 90 15.32 17.77 -13.49
C GLN A 90 14.56 17.80 -12.16
N GLY A 91 13.24 17.70 -12.21
CA GLY A 91 12.40 17.65 -11.03
C GLY A 91 12.68 16.42 -10.15
N PHE A 92 12.85 15.23 -10.74
CA PHE A 92 13.25 14.03 -10.00
C PHE A 92 14.70 14.07 -9.49
N SER A 93 15.64 14.64 -10.25
CA SER A 93 17.02 14.83 -9.76
C SER A 93 17.05 15.78 -8.56
N LYS A 94 16.28 16.88 -8.61
CA LYS A 94 16.08 17.77 -7.46
C LYS A 94 15.46 17.01 -6.31
N PHE A 95 14.31 16.35 -6.51
CA PHE A 95 13.64 15.54 -5.49
C PHE A 95 14.62 14.58 -4.80
N SER A 96 15.42 13.82 -5.55
CA SER A 96 16.44 12.93 -4.99
C SER A 96 17.45 13.69 -4.12
N LYS A 97 18.06 14.75 -4.65
CA LYS A 97 19.09 15.53 -3.94
C LYS A 97 18.59 16.15 -2.63
N HIS A 98 17.36 16.66 -2.61
CA HIS A 98 16.79 17.31 -1.42
C HIS A 98 16.69 16.35 -0.22
N HIS A 99 16.52 15.04 -0.45
CA HIS A 99 16.49 14.04 0.62
C HIS A 99 17.88 13.71 1.19
N PHE A 100 18.96 14.22 0.59
CA PHE A 100 20.32 14.12 1.12
C PHE A 100 20.80 15.42 1.79
N ASP A 101 19.98 16.47 1.76
CA ASP A 101 20.30 17.73 2.42
C ASP A 101 20.04 17.63 3.92
N LYS A 102 20.99 18.09 4.73
CA LYS A 102 20.78 18.19 6.18
C LYS A 102 19.85 19.36 6.47
N VAL A 103 18.60 19.05 6.79
CA VAL A 103 17.62 20.02 7.29
C VAL A 103 17.63 20.05 8.81
N SER A 104 17.31 21.21 9.39
CA SER A 104 17.09 21.29 10.84
C SER A 104 15.90 20.42 11.24
N LEU A 105 15.83 20.01 12.50
CA LEU A 105 14.66 19.26 13.01
C LEU A 105 13.35 20.04 12.83
N PHE A 106 13.41 21.38 12.90
CA PHE A 106 12.24 22.25 12.73
C PHE A 106 11.79 22.32 11.26
N ASP A 107 12.72 22.23 10.30
CA ASP A 107 12.42 22.35 8.87
C ASP A 107 12.05 21.01 8.20
N MET A 108 12.28 19.89 8.88
CA MET A 108 12.06 18.55 8.32
C MET A 108 10.62 18.33 7.84
N ALA A 109 9.63 18.73 8.65
CA ALA A 109 8.22 18.58 8.29
C ALA A 109 7.84 19.43 7.05
N LEU A 110 8.41 20.64 6.93
CA LEU A 110 8.18 21.51 5.79
C LEU A 110 8.85 20.98 4.52
N ALA A 111 10.06 20.41 4.64
CA ALA A 111 10.75 19.74 3.54
C ALA A 111 9.94 18.55 3.02
N GLU A 112 9.46 17.68 3.92
CA GLU A 112 8.60 16.54 3.57
C GLU A 112 7.29 17.00 2.90
N TYR A 113 6.64 18.04 3.41
CA TYR A 113 5.45 18.61 2.78
C TYR A 113 5.71 19.08 1.35
N ARG A 114 6.81 19.82 1.13
CA ARG A 114 7.20 20.30 -0.22
C ARG A 114 7.46 19.15 -1.18
N ASN A 115 8.14 18.10 -0.72
CA ASN A 115 8.45 16.91 -1.51
C ASN A 115 7.16 16.16 -1.91
N ASN A 116 6.22 15.99 -0.99
CA ASN A 116 4.92 15.39 -1.27
C ASN A 116 4.11 16.25 -2.26
N MET A 117 4.08 17.58 -2.07
CA MET A 117 3.37 18.49 -2.97
C MET A 117 3.94 18.50 -4.38
N TYR A 118 5.25 18.32 -4.56
CA TYR A 118 5.85 18.18 -5.88
C TYR A 118 5.26 16.96 -6.62
N ILE A 119 5.25 15.79 -5.98
CA ILE A 119 4.70 14.56 -6.56
C ILE A 119 3.20 14.70 -6.83
N ILE A 120 2.43 15.19 -5.87
CA ILE A 120 0.97 15.36 -5.99
C ILE A 120 0.62 16.33 -7.13
N ASN A 121 1.35 17.44 -7.27
CA ASN A 121 1.11 18.41 -8.34
C ASN A 121 1.45 17.83 -9.71
N LEU A 122 2.57 17.10 -9.85
CA LEU A 122 2.95 16.45 -11.12
C LEU A 122 1.82 15.56 -11.64
N PHE A 123 1.33 14.66 -10.79
CA PHE A 123 0.25 13.77 -11.19
C PHE A 123 -1.12 14.48 -11.28
N PHE A 124 -1.32 15.58 -10.56
CA PHE A 124 -2.50 16.41 -10.73
C PHE A 124 -2.56 16.98 -12.15
N TYR A 125 -1.44 17.49 -12.66
CA TYR A 125 -1.36 17.96 -14.04
C TYR A 125 -1.66 16.84 -15.04
N ASN A 126 -1.13 15.63 -14.80
CA ASN A 126 -1.45 14.47 -15.62
C ASN A 126 -2.94 14.16 -15.63
N CYS A 127 -3.59 14.18 -14.47
CA CYS A 127 -5.01 13.93 -14.40
C CYS A 127 -5.83 15.03 -15.08
N ASN A 128 -5.50 16.30 -14.81
CA ASN A 128 -6.20 17.42 -15.41
C ASN A 128 -6.09 17.40 -16.95
N SER A 129 -4.90 17.13 -17.51
CA SER A 129 -4.72 16.98 -18.96
C SER A 129 -5.53 15.82 -19.54
N LEU A 130 -5.58 14.69 -18.85
CA LEU A 130 -6.39 13.53 -19.28
C LEU A 130 -7.88 13.87 -19.32
N LEU A 131 -8.41 14.45 -18.24
CA LEU A 131 -9.83 14.78 -18.13
C LEU A 131 -10.25 15.91 -19.10
N GLN A 132 -9.32 16.77 -19.51
CA GLN A 132 -9.56 17.82 -20.51
C GLN A 132 -9.43 17.32 -21.96
N ASN A 133 -8.84 16.15 -22.18
CA ASN A 133 -8.68 15.58 -23.52
C ASN A 133 -10.01 14.97 -24.02
N ARG A 134 -10.78 15.77 -24.76
CA ARG A 134 -12.11 15.37 -25.28
C ARG A 134 -12.09 14.15 -26.19
N GLU A 135 -11.04 13.99 -27.00
CA GLU A 135 -10.91 12.83 -27.88
C GLU A 135 -10.69 11.56 -27.05
N MET A 136 -9.80 11.62 -26.05
CA MET A 136 -9.57 10.51 -25.14
C MET A 136 -10.83 10.15 -24.36
N VAL A 137 -11.51 11.13 -23.77
CA VAL A 137 -12.75 10.90 -23.00
C VAL A 137 -13.81 10.22 -23.88
N ARG A 138 -14.04 10.71 -25.10
CA ARG A 138 -14.99 10.09 -26.04
C ARG A 138 -14.59 8.65 -26.37
N TYR A 139 -13.32 8.40 -26.64
CA TYR A 139 -12.82 7.04 -26.88
C TYR A 139 -13.09 6.11 -25.69
N LEU A 140 -12.93 6.58 -24.45
CA LEU A 140 -13.22 5.79 -23.25
C LEU A 140 -14.70 5.43 -23.13
N GLU A 141 -15.61 6.37 -23.43
CA GLU A 141 -17.07 6.15 -23.42
C GLU A 141 -17.53 5.13 -24.47
N GLU A 142 -16.95 5.21 -25.67
CA GLU A 142 -17.25 4.34 -26.80
C GLU A 142 -16.65 2.93 -26.62
N SER A 143 -15.57 2.81 -25.86
CA SER A 143 -14.85 1.55 -25.66
C SER A 143 -15.57 0.54 -24.75
N LYS A 144 -16.57 0.94 -23.96
CA LYS A 144 -17.39 0.03 -23.12
C LYS A 144 -16.57 -0.99 -22.31
N PHE A 145 -15.71 -0.50 -21.43
CA PHE A 145 -14.90 -1.34 -20.54
C PHE A 145 -15.75 -2.08 -19.51
N ASP A 146 -15.31 -3.27 -19.10
CA ASP A 146 -15.98 -4.09 -18.09
C ASP A 146 -15.63 -3.69 -16.65
N ALA A 147 -14.42 -3.16 -16.44
CA ALA A 147 -13.94 -2.64 -15.17
C ALA A 147 -12.79 -1.65 -15.36
N LEU A 148 -12.46 -0.92 -14.29
CA LEU A 148 -11.29 -0.06 -14.20
C LEU A 148 -10.31 -0.59 -13.15
N PHE A 149 -9.03 -0.68 -13.49
CA PHE A 149 -7.95 -1.05 -12.59
C PHE A 149 -7.01 0.13 -12.39
N THR A 150 -6.82 0.58 -11.15
CA THR A 150 -6.05 1.80 -10.87
C THR A 150 -5.37 1.74 -9.52
N ASP A 151 -4.27 2.48 -9.37
CA ASP A 151 -3.73 2.77 -8.05
C ASP A 151 -4.43 4.03 -7.51
N PRO A 152 -5.18 3.91 -6.40
CA PRO A 152 -6.04 4.96 -5.87
C PRO A 152 -5.25 6.03 -5.10
N ALA A 153 -3.91 5.98 -5.04
CA ALA A 153 -3.10 7.00 -4.36
C ALA A 153 -3.45 8.41 -4.84
N LEU A 154 -3.84 8.55 -6.10
CA LEU A 154 -4.32 9.79 -6.68
C LEU A 154 -5.67 9.58 -7.38
N PRO A 155 -6.64 10.51 -7.24
CA PRO A 155 -8.05 10.26 -7.60
C PRO A 155 -8.38 10.03 -9.08
N CYS A 156 -7.44 10.13 -10.03
CA CYS A 156 -7.82 10.20 -11.45
C CYS A 156 -8.61 8.99 -11.97
N GLY A 157 -8.12 7.78 -11.66
CA GLY A 157 -8.83 6.55 -12.03
C GLY A 157 -10.18 6.41 -11.29
N VAL A 158 -10.26 6.94 -10.07
CA VAL A 158 -11.50 6.95 -9.27
C VAL A 158 -12.54 7.89 -9.89
N ILE A 159 -12.13 9.07 -10.34
CA ILE A 159 -13.00 10.04 -11.05
C ILE A 159 -13.49 9.44 -12.38
N LEU A 160 -12.61 8.81 -13.15
CA LEU A 160 -12.97 8.17 -14.41
C LEU A 160 -13.90 6.97 -14.22
N ALA A 161 -13.70 6.17 -13.18
CA ALA A 161 -14.60 5.05 -12.86
C ALA A 161 -16.03 5.54 -12.61
N GLU A 162 -16.16 6.63 -11.85
CA GLU A 162 -17.45 7.27 -11.60
C GLU A 162 -18.09 7.81 -12.89
N TYR A 163 -17.32 8.54 -13.71
CA TYR A 163 -17.79 9.09 -14.99
C TYR A 163 -18.30 8.01 -15.95
N LEU A 164 -17.52 6.94 -16.11
CA LEU A 164 -17.85 5.82 -16.99
C LEU A 164 -18.89 4.87 -16.39
N SER A 165 -19.23 5.04 -15.10
CA SER A 165 -20.14 4.16 -14.36
C SER A 165 -19.73 2.68 -14.43
N ILE A 166 -18.43 2.40 -14.27
CA ILE A 166 -17.86 1.04 -14.30
C ILE A 166 -17.27 0.66 -12.94
N PRO A 167 -17.35 -0.61 -12.53
CA PRO A 167 -16.78 -1.05 -11.27
C PRO A 167 -15.25 -0.92 -11.31
N SER A 168 -14.64 -0.59 -10.17
CA SER A 168 -13.20 -0.37 -10.07
C SER A 168 -12.53 -1.29 -9.05
N VAL A 169 -11.31 -1.70 -9.40
CA VAL A 169 -10.38 -2.43 -8.53
C VAL A 169 -9.19 -1.54 -8.23
N TYR A 170 -8.90 -1.39 -6.94
CA TYR A 170 -7.86 -0.51 -6.45
C TYR A 170 -6.61 -1.29 -6.08
N PHE A 171 -5.48 -0.96 -6.69
CA PHE A 171 -4.19 -1.59 -6.46
C PHE A 171 -3.30 -0.68 -5.62
N PHE A 172 -3.18 -0.95 -4.33
CA PHE A 172 -2.77 0.10 -3.41
C PHE A 172 -1.76 -0.33 -2.35
N ARG A 173 -0.78 0.53 -2.05
CA ARG A 173 0.16 0.32 -0.94
C ARG A 173 -0.41 0.80 0.41
N GLY A 174 -1.27 1.82 0.40
CA GLY A 174 -1.79 2.50 1.60
C GLY A 174 -1.59 4.01 1.50
N PHE A 175 -2.48 4.80 2.10
CA PHE A 175 -2.24 6.22 2.28
C PHE A 175 -1.32 6.41 3.49
N PRO A 176 -0.46 7.45 3.51
CA PRO A 176 0.29 7.77 4.73
C PRO A 176 -0.62 7.96 5.95
N CYS A 177 -1.83 8.49 5.75
CA CYS A 177 -2.83 8.63 6.80
C CYS A 177 -3.69 7.39 7.07
N SER A 178 -3.36 6.23 6.50
CA SER A 178 -4.21 5.01 6.53
C SER A 178 -5.67 5.28 6.15
N LEU A 179 -5.91 6.26 5.28
CA LEU A 179 -7.25 6.74 4.94
C LEU A 179 -8.09 5.70 4.21
N GLU A 180 -7.47 4.70 3.58
CA GLU A 180 -8.16 3.58 2.97
C GLU A 180 -9.06 2.86 3.98
N HIS A 181 -8.65 2.79 5.25
CA HIS A 181 -9.47 2.22 6.33
C HIS A 181 -10.66 3.11 6.65
N ALA A 182 -10.45 4.43 6.77
CA ALA A 182 -11.53 5.38 7.02
C ALA A 182 -12.56 5.40 5.87
N ILE A 183 -12.08 5.35 4.62
CA ILE A 183 -12.88 5.28 3.42
C ILE A 183 -13.72 4.00 3.41
N CYS A 184 -13.10 2.84 3.66
CA CYS A 184 -13.76 1.53 3.68
C CYS A 184 -14.58 1.26 4.95
N LYS A 185 -14.61 2.21 5.90
CA LYS A 185 -15.20 2.01 7.23
C LYS A 185 -14.56 0.87 8.04
N SER A 186 -13.33 0.48 7.70
CA SER A 186 -12.55 -0.48 8.48
C SER A 186 -12.11 0.13 9.81
N PRO A 187 -12.28 -0.56 10.96
CA PRO A 187 -11.75 -0.07 12.23
C PRO A 187 -10.23 0.11 12.16
N ASN A 188 -9.74 1.26 12.60
CA ASN A 188 -8.31 1.59 12.58
C ASN A 188 -7.84 2.16 13.94
N PRO A 189 -7.70 1.32 14.99
CA PRO A 189 -7.50 1.78 16.36
C PRO A 189 -6.13 2.43 16.59
N VAL A 190 -6.13 3.71 16.96
CA VAL A 190 -4.91 4.50 17.26
C VAL A 190 -4.13 4.02 18.48
N SER A 191 -4.71 3.14 19.31
CA SER A 191 -4.08 2.66 20.54
C SER A 191 -2.95 1.66 20.29
N TYR A 192 -2.94 0.98 19.14
CA TYR A 192 -1.91 0.01 18.76
C TYR A 192 -1.55 0.03 17.27
N VAL A 193 -2.34 0.67 16.39
CA VAL A 193 -1.93 0.86 14.99
C VAL A 193 -1.09 2.14 14.89
N PRO A 194 0.22 2.06 14.62
CA PRO A 194 1.06 3.24 14.47
C PRO A 194 0.69 3.99 13.18
N ARG A 195 0.63 5.32 13.28
CA ARG A 195 0.43 6.22 12.13
C ARG A 195 1.71 6.33 11.32
N CYS A 196 1.61 6.60 10.02
CA CYS A 196 2.82 6.80 9.22
C CYS A 196 3.60 8.02 9.70
N TYR A 197 4.88 8.03 9.38
CA TYR A 197 5.88 9.00 9.81
C TYR A 197 6.16 9.02 11.32
N THR A 198 5.63 8.06 12.10
CA THR A 198 5.97 7.92 13.52
C THR A 198 7.14 7.00 13.77
N SER A 199 7.42 6.06 12.85
CA SER A 199 8.41 5.00 13.05
C SER A 199 8.21 4.23 14.36
N TYR A 200 6.95 4.06 14.77
CA TYR A 200 6.58 3.27 15.95
C TYR A 200 6.25 1.82 15.60
N THR A 201 6.29 0.96 16.61
CA THR A 201 5.76 -0.41 16.52
C THR A 201 4.32 -0.46 16.99
N ASP A 202 3.66 -1.61 16.87
CA ASP A 202 2.35 -1.86 17.47
C ASP A 202 2.38 -1.95 19.01
N HIS A 203 3.57 -2.08 19.60
CA HIS A 203 3.82 -1.95 21.02
C HIS A 203 4.35 -0.55 21.37
N MET A 204 3.43 0.38 21.62
CA MET A 204 3.74 1.77 21.97
C MET A 204 3.72 2.02 23.47
N THR A 205 4.67 2.82 23.96
CA THR A 205 4.60 3.43 25.30
C THR A 205 3.47 4.45 25.38
N PHE A 206 3.11 4.89 26.58
CA PHE A 206 2.08 5.91 26.76
C PHE A 206 2.37 7.19 25.95
N SER A 207 3.61 7.71 26.00
CA SER A 207 4.00 8.91 25.26
C SER A 207 3.93 8.71 23.74
N GLN A 208 4.34 7.53 23.25
CA GLN A 208 4.20 7.18 21.84
C GLN A 208 2.73 7.13 21.43
N ARG A 209 1.83 6.56 22.24
CA ARG A 209 0.39 6.58 21.95
C ARG A 209 -0.20 7.98 21.95
N VAL A 210 0.24 8.87 22.86
CA VAL A 210 -0.17 10.28 22.85
C VAL A 210 0.23 10.93 21.52
N MET A 211 1.48 10.76 21.10
CA MET A 211 1.95 11.29 19.81
C MET A 211 1.19 10.67 18.63
N ASN A 212 0.95 9.36 18.67
CA ASN A 212 0.21 8.63 17.64
C ASN A 212 -1.23 9.17 17.48
N LEU A 213 -1.90 9.48 18.59
CA LEU A 213 -3.22 10.10 18.59
C LEU A 213 -3.20 11.53 18.02
N LEU A 214 -2.18 12.32 18.35
CA LEU A 214 -1.99 13.66 17.79
C LEU A 214 -1.79 13.61 16.26
N VAL A 215 -0.90 12.73 15.77
CA VAL A 215 -0.67 12.54 14.34
C VAL A 215 -1.96 12.11 13.64
N ASN A 216 -2.68 11.12 14.17
CA ASN A 216 -3.98 10.69 13.63
C ASN A 216 -4.99 11.84 13.49
N SER A 217 -4.95 12.81 14.41
CA SER A 217 -5.88 13.94 14.39
C SER A 217 -5.55 14.95 13.28
N LEU A 218 -4.29 14.99 12.82
CA LEU A 218 -3.81 15.85 11.72
C LEU A 218 -3.98 15.22 10.33
N GLU A 219 -4.17 13.89 10.26
CA GLU A 219 -4.27 13.13 9.01
C GLU A 219 -5.40 13.58 8.09
N THR A 220 -6.60 13.81 8.63
CA THR A 220 -7.77 14.19 7.83
C THR A 220 -7.65 15.62 7.26
N PRO A 221 -7.30 16.65 8.05
CA PRO A 221 -6.99 17.97 7.52
C PRO A 221 -5.91 17.95 6.44
N LEU A 222 -4.81 17.22 6.68
CA LEU A 222 -3.71 17.10 5.73
C LEU A 222 -4.19 16.47 4.41
N PHE A 223 -4.96 15.39 4.46
CA PHE A 223 -5.54 14.79 3.26
C PHE A 223 -6.42 15.79 2.49
N LYS A 224 -7.28 16.53 3.20
CA LYS A 224 -8.12 17.54 2.54
C LYS A 224 -7.25 18.56 1.81
N GLU A 225 -6.22 19.09 2.46
CA GLU A 225 -5.31 20.08 1.87
C GLU A 225 -4.60 19.53 0.62
N LEU A 226 -4.03 18.33 0.71
CA LEU A 226 -3.28 17.69 -0.36
C LEU A 226 -4.15 17.39 -1.60
N TYR A 227 -5.44 17.07 -1.40
CA TYR A 227 -6.30 16.57 -2.47
C TYR A 227 -7.43 17.52 -2.91
N THR A 228 -7.59 18.70 -2.31
CA THR A 228 -8.69 19.65 -2.64
C THR A 228 -8.73 19.97 -4.13
N LYS A 229 -7.58 20.18 -4.79
CA LYS A 229 -7.52 20.45 -6.24
C LYS A 229 -8.17 19.34 -7.08
N TYR A 230 -8.05 18.08 -6.66
CA TYR A 230 -8.69 16.95 -7.34
C TYR A 230 -10.22 17.00 -7.20
N GLN A 231 -10.74 17.50 -6.07
CA GLN A 231 -12.17 17.66 -5.86
C GLN A 231 -12.75 18.70 -6.81
N ASP A 232 -12.01 19.79 -7.04
CA ASP A 232 -12.42 20.86 -7.94
C ASP A 232 -12.49 20.37 -9.39
N ILE A 233 -11.46 19.66 -9.87
CA ILE A 233 -11.48 19.10 -11.24
C ILE A 233 -12.52 18.00 -11.37
N ALA A 234 -12.74 17.18 -10.34
CA ALA A 234 -13.77 16.15 -10.36
C ALA A 234 -15.16 16.78 -10.46
N SER A 235 -15.44 17.84 -9.70
CA SER A 235 -16.73 18.53 -9.72
C SER A 235 -17.00 19.17 -11.09
N LYS A 236 -15.97 19.80 -11.69
CA LYS A 236 -16.05 20.37 -13.04
C LYS A 236 -16.24 19.28 -14.10
N PHE A 237 -15.52 18.18 -14.01
CA PHE A 237 -15.59 17.10 -15.00
C PHE A 237 -16.92 16.34 -14.93
N LEU A 238 -17.38 16.00 -13.72
CA LEU A 238 -18.64 15.29 -13.48
C LEU A 238 -19.88 16.20 -13.50
N GLN A 239 -19.70 17.52 -13.66
CA GLN A 239 -20.77 18.53 -13.71
C GLN A 239 -21.72 18.49 -12.50
N ARG A 240 -21.17 18.22 -11.31
CA ARG A 240 -21.92 18.17 -10.04
C ARG A 240 -20.99 18.42 -8.86
N GLU A 241 -21.53 18.76 -7.70
CA GLU A 241 -20.73 18.82 -6.48
C GLU A 241 -20.20 17.41 -6.13
N VAL A 242 -18.89 17.33 -5.87
CA VAL A 242 -18.20 16.08 -5.55
C VAL A 242 -17.54 16.21 -4.19
N HIS A 243 -17.69 15.16 -3.39
CA HIS A 243 -16.89 14.93 -2.20
C HIS A 243 -15.98 13.73 -2.45
N LEU A 244 -14.66 13.95 -2.54
CA LEU A 244 -13.70 12.92 -2.99
C LEU A 244 -13.78 11.61 -2.20
N PRO A 245 -13.79 11.60 -0.85
CA PRO A 245 -13.92 10.36 -0.08
C PRO A 245 -15.17 9.54 -0.44
N THR A 246 -16.23 10.17 -0.95
CA THR A 246 -17.44 9.46 -1.37
C THR A 246 -17.20 8.67 -2.66
N LEU A 247 -16.40 9.18 -3.60
CA LEU A 247 -16.06 8.47 -4.83
C LEU A 247 -15.25 7.20 -4.54
N TYR A 248 -14.29 7.28 -3.61
CA TYR A 248 -13.48 6.11 -3.22
C TYR A 248 -14.30 4.96 -2.61
N ARG A 249 -15.49 5.23 -2.04
CA ARG A 249 -16.37 4.18 -1.47
C ARG A 249 -16.96 3.26 -2.53
N ASN A 250 -16.87 3.61 -3.81
CA ASN A 250 -17.37 2.82 -4.92
C ASN A 250 -16.35 1.79 -5.44
N GLY A 251 -15.13 1.78 -4.89
CA GLY A 251 -14.14 0.73 -5.16
C GLY A 251 -14.65 -0.64 -4.73
N SER A 252 -14.70 -1.59 -5.67
CA SER A 252 -15.25 -2.93 -5.43
C SER A 252 -14.30 -3.80 -4.62
N ILE A 253 -13.01 -3.76 -4.93
CA ILE A 253 -11.95 -4.51 -4.23
C ILE A 253 -10.73 -3.62 -4.05
N TRP A 254 -10.13 -3.68 -2.87
CA TRP A 254 -8.84 -3.09 -2.54
C TRP A 254 -7.80 -4.20 -2.51
N LEU A 255 -7.01 -4.30 -3.56
CA LEU A 255 -5.81 -5.13 -3.64
C LEU A 255 -4.67 -4.40 -2.93
N LEU A 256 -4.46 -4.73 -1.66
CA LEU A 256 -3.48 -4.12 -0.78
C LEU A 256 -2.12 -4.81 -0.95
N ARG A 257 -1.11 -4.06 -1.39
CA ARG A 257 0.26 -4.53 -1.65
C ARG A 257 1.08 -4.80 -0.38
N TYR A 258 0.43 -5.31 0.65
CA TYR A 258 1.09 -5.77 1.86
C TYR A 258 0.36 -6.98 2.47
N ASP A 259 0.97 -7.58 3.49
CA ASP A 259 0.38 -8.58 4.38
C ASP A 259 0.90 -8.36 5.82
N PHE A 260 0.49 -9.22 6.76
CA PHE A 260 0.85 -9.11 8.17
C PHE A 260 2.15 -9.82 8.57
N VAL A 261 2.85 -10.47 7.63
CA VAL A 261 4.25 -10.86 7.86
C VAL A 261 5.10 -9.60 7.86
N PHE A 262 4.81 -8.65 6.98
CA PHE A 262 5.49 -7.36 6.91
C PHE A 262 4.85 -6.26 7.77
N GLU A 263 3.54 -6.04 7.67
CA GLU A 263 2.79 -5.02 8.43
C GLU A 263 2.35 -5.52 9.81
N TYR A 264 1.84 -4.61 10.65
CA TYR A 264 1.24 -4.98 11.93
C TYR A 264 -0.23 -5.42 11.75
N PRO A 265 -0.69 -6.47 12.46
CA PRO A 265 -2.09 -6.91 12.41
C PRO A 265 -3.08 -5.79 12.75
N ARG A 266 -4.18 -5.69 12.00
CA ARG A 266 -5.27 -4.74 12.24
C ARG A 266 -6.59 -5.23 11.65
N PRO A 267 -7.74 -4.65 12.04
CA PRO A 267 -9.05 -4.97 11.47
C PRO A 267 -9.12 -4.59 9.99
N VAL A 268 -9.83 -5.39 9.21
CA VAL A 268 -9.91 -5.29 7.75
C VAL A 268 -11.32 -5.59 7.28
N MET A 269 -11.72 -4.98 6.17
CA MET A 269 -13.02 -5.25 5.54
C MET A 269 -12.93 -6.40 4.53
N PRO A 270 -14.04 -7.12 4.25
CA PRO A 270 -14.04 -8.26 3.33
C PRO A 270 -13.59 -7.92 1.89
N ASN A 271 -13.75 -6.66 1.47
CA ASN A 271 -13.28 -6.18 0.17
C ASN A 271 -11.80 -5.76 0.16
N MET A 272 -11.07 -5.93 1.26
CA MET A 272 -9.63 -5.63 1.39
C MET A 272 -8.83 -6.94 1.28
N VAL A 273 -8.15 -7.12 0.16
CA VAL A 273 -7.42 -8.35 -0.20
C VAL A 273 -5.92 -8.09 -0.17
N PHE A 274 -5.18 -8.89 0.57
CA PHE A 274 -3.74 -8.75 0.75
C PHE A 274 -2.96 -9.48 -0.35
N ILE A 275 -2.16 -8.71 -1.09
CA ILE A 275 -1.30 -9.17 -2.18
C ILE A 275 0.16 -8.72 -1.95
N GLY A 276 0.60 -8.73 -0.68
CA GLY A 276 2.00 -8.52 -0.31
C GLY A 276 2.93 -9.50 -1.03
N GLY A 277 4.07 -9.01 -1.51
CA GLY A 277 5.03 -9.83 -2.26
C GLY A 277 4.59 -10.22 -3.66
N ILE A 278 3.70 -9.45 -4.30
CA ILE A 278 3.29 -9.70 -5.69
C ILE A 278 4.44 -9.69 -6.70
N ASN A 279 5.54 -9.00 -6.39
CA ASN A 279 6.77 -8.95 -7.18
C ASN A 279 7.78 -10.06 -6.82
N CYS A 280 7.42 -10.99 -5.94
CA CYS A 280 8.26 -12.14 -5.62
C CYS A 280 8.15 -13.20 -6.70
N GLU A 281 8.84 -12.99 -7.81
CA GLU A 281 8.97 -14.01 -8.83
C GLU A 281 9.95 -15.10 -8.37
N LYS A 282 9.70 -16.34 -8.78
CA LYS A 282 10.70 -17.40 -8.63
C LYS A 282 11.91 -16.99 -9.46
N GLY A 283 13.09 -16.91 -8.84
CA GLY A 283 14.30 -16.39 -9.48
C GLY A 283 14.53 -17.02 -10.85
N LYS A 284 14.68 -16.16 -11.87
CA LYS A 284 15.04 -16.55 -13.23
C LYS A 284 16.55 -16.78 -13.32
N ASN A 285 16.98 -17.51 -14.35
CA ASN A 285 18.41 -17.65 -14.62
C ASN A 285 19.02 -16.27 -14.86
N LEU A 286 20.08 -15.95 -14.14
CA LEU A 286 20.83 -14.72 -14.33
C LEU A 286 21.45 -14.71 -15.75
N SER A 287 21.68 -13.53 -16.31
CA SER A 287 22.44 -13.43 -17.55
C SER A 287 23.87 -13.92 -17.33
N GLN A 288 24.55 -14.34 -18.39
CA GLN A 288 25.94 -14.81 -18.32
C GLN A 288 26.88 -13.78 -17.68
N GLU A 289 26.62 -12.49 -17.89
CA GLU A 289 27.34 -11.40 -17.23
C GLU A 289 27.19 -11.48 -15.71
N PHE A 290 25.97 -11.51 -15.18
CA PHE A 290 25.73 -11.57 -13.75
C PHE A 290 26.21 -12.89 -13.14
N GLU A 291 26.02 -14.01 -13.83
CA GLU A 291 26.54 -15.33 -13.44
C GLU A 291 28.06 -15.28 -13.23
N SER A 292 28.80 -14.67 -14.17
CA SER A 292 30.26 -14.56 -14.03
C SER A 292 30.67 -13.76 -12.78
N ILE A 293 29.94 -12.69 -12.46
CA ILE A 293 30.22 -11.84 -11.30
C ILE A 293 29.89 -12.55 -9.99
N VAL A 294 28.72 -13.20 -9.90
CA VAL A 294 28.33 -13.94 -8.68
C VAL A 294 29.21 -15.17 -8.46
N ASN A 295 29.70 -15.83 -9.52
CA ASN A 295 30.64 -16.92 -9.39
C ASN A 295 32.01 -16.45 -8.89
N ALA A 296 32.51 -15.33 -9.42
CA ALA A 296 33.76 -14.70 -8.99
C ALA A 296 33.72 -14.20 -7.52
N SER A 297 32.53 -14.02 -6.93
CA SER A 297 32.38 -13.61 -5.52
C SER A 297 32.86 -14.65 -4.49
N GLY A 298 33.19 -15.88 -4.92
CA GLY A 298 33.78 -16.91 -4.08
C GLY A 298 32.88 -17.33 -2.91
N GLU A 299 33.51 -17.71 -1.79
CA GLU A 299 32.83 -18.16 -0.56
C GLU A 299 32.16 -17.01 0.22
N HIS A 300 32.75 -15.81 0.12
CA HIS A 300 32.22 -14.63 0.79
C HIS A 300 30.86 -14.21 0.23
N GLY A 301 30.58 -14.52 -1.04
CA GLY A 301 29.33 -14.16 -1.70
C GLY A 301 29.24 -12.67 -2.00
N PHE A 302 28.02 -12.19 -2.19
CA PHE A 302 27.79 -10.80 -2.63
C PHE A 302 26.68 -10.08 -1.87
N VAL A 303 26.71 -8.76 -1.95
CA VAL A 303 25.72 -7.83 -1.41
C VAL A 303 25.08 -7.08 -2.56
N VAL A 304 23.75 -6.99 -2.55
CA VAL A 304 22.99 -6.17 -3.49
C VAL A 304 22.77 -4.80 -2.85
N PHE A 305 23.00 -3.71 -3.58
CA PHE A 305 22.74 -2.35 -3.11
C PHE A 305 21.87 -1.58 -4.09
N SER A 306 20.69 -1.15 -3.64
CA SER A 306 19.74 -0.37 -4.43
C SER A 306 18.92 0.59 -3.57
N LEU A 307 18.90 1.88 -3.97
CA LEU A 307 18.04 2.90 -3.35
C LEU A 307 16.68 3.07 -4.08
N GLY A 308 16.26 2.06 -4.84
CA GLY A 308 14.95 2.04 -5.49
C GLY A 308 14.85 2.88 -6.75
N SER A 309 13.74 2.80 -7.47
CA SER A 309 13.62 3.33 -8.85
C SER A 309 13.84 4.84 -8.97
N MET A 310 13.51 5.62 -7.95
CA MET A 310 13.54 7.10 -7.96
C MET A 310 14.90 7.69 -7.57
N VAL A 311 15.79 6.91 -6.94
CA VAL A 311 17.12 7.37 -6.51
C VAL A 311 18.16 6.52 -7.22
N SER A 312 18.63 7.01 -8.38
CA SER A 312 19.66 6.33 -9.18
C SER A 312 21.04 6.97 -9.04
N GLU A 313 21.11 8.20 -8.54
CA GLU A 313 22.34 8.92 -8.21
C GLU A 313 22.19 9.61 -6.85
N ILE A 314 23.32 9.84 -6.20
CA ILE A 314 23.41 10.45 -4.87
C ILE A 314 24.58 11.46 -4.85
N PRO A 315 24.63 12.39 -3.90
CA PRO A 315 25.75 13.32 -3.79
C PRO A 315 27.10 12.60 -3.71
N MET A 316 28.10 13.08 -4.46
CA MET A 316 29.42 12.44 -4.58
C MET A 316 30.08 12.16 -3.22
N LYS A 317 29.94 13.08 -2.26
CA LYS A 317 30.44 12.90 -0.88
C LYS A 317 29.86 11.65 -0.21
N LYS A 318 28.56 11.40 -0.37
CA LYS A 318 27.92 10.18 0.14
C LYS A 318 28.33 8.95 -0.66
N ALA A 319 28.45 9.08 -1.98
CA ALA A 319 28.93 7.99 -2.84
C ALA A 319 30.34 7.51 -2.45
N GLN A 320 31.24 8.44 -2.10
CA GLN A 320 32.58 8.13 -1.61
C GLN A 320 32.57 7.41 -0.25
N GLN A 321 31.68 7.80 0.67
CA GLN A 321 31.53 7.11 1.96
C GLN A 321 31.00 5.68 1.80
N PHE A 322 30.06 5.46 0.87
CA PHE A 322 29.62 4.12 0.49
C PHE A 322 30.78 3.29 -0.08
N ALA A 323 31.50 3.85 -1.06
CA ALA A 323 32.65 3.19 -1.68
C ALA A 323 33.76 2.83 -0.67
N GLU A 324 34.02 3.71 0.29
CA GLU A 324 34.98 3.45 1.38
C GLU A 324 34.55 2.25 2.24
N ALA A 325 33.28 2.23 2.69
CA ALA A 325 32.76 1.11 3.47
C ALA A 325 32.85 -0.22 2.71
N PHE A 326 32.45 -0.22 1.43
CA PHE A 326 32.47 -1.40 0.58
C PHE A 326 33.88 -1.97 0.39
N GLY A 327 34.90 -1.12 0.32
CA GLY A 327 36.30 -1.55 0.23
C GLY A 327 36.83 -2.27 1.47
N THR A 328 36.12 -2.18 2.61
CA THR A 328 36.54 -2.81 3.88
C THR A 328 35.99 -4.21 4.11
N ILE A 329 35.06 -4.69 3.27
CA ILE A 329 34.43 -6.00 3.40
C ILE A 329 34.79 -6.92 2.24
N PRO A 330 34.86 -8.25 2.45
CA PRO A 330 35.31 -9.19 1.43
C PRO A 330 34.25 -9.53 0.37
N GLN A 331 32.98 -9.17 0.60
CA GLN A 331 31.90 -9.44 -0.34
C GLN A 331 32.04 -8.63 -1.63
N THR A 332 31.58 -9.22 -2.74
CA THR A 332 31.36 -8.45 -3.98
C THR A 332 30.11 -7.58 -3.83
N ILE A 333 30.17 -6.32 -4.22
CA ILE A 333 29.04 -5.39 -4.12
C ILE A 333 28.46 -5.11 -5.50
N LEU A 334 27.18 -5.39 -5.68
CA LEU A 334 26.42 -5.06 -6.90
C LEU A 334 25.57 -3.82 -6.61
N TRP A 335 26.05 -2.67 -7.04
CA TRP A 335 25.44 -1.37 -6.69
C TRP A 335 24.71 -0.78 -7.88
N ARG A 336 23.38 -0.63 -7.75
CA ARG A 336 22.58 0.17 -8.69
C ARG A 336 22.94 1.66 -8.56
N TYR A 337 23.65 2.20 -9.55
CA TYR A 337 24.10 3.58 -9.55
C TYR A 337 24.33 4.09 -10.97
N THR A 338 23.78 5.26 -11.29
CA THR A 338 23.88 5.92 -12.61
C THR A 338 24.67 7.22 -12.58
N GLY A 339 25.13 7.65 -11.41
CA GLY A 339 25.97 8.85 -11.26
C GLY A 339 27.41 8.61 -11.69
N GLN A 340 28.25 9.64 -11.53
CA GLN A 340 29.69 9.51 -11.76
C GLN A 340 30.33 8.54 -10.76
N PRO A 341 31.15 7.57 -11.21
CA PRO A 341 31.83 6.64 -10.32
C PRO A 341 32.63 7.35 -9.23
N PRO A 342 32.53 6.93 -7.95
CA PRO A 342 33.37 7.47 -6.89
C PRO A 342 34.87 7.22 -7.20
N PRO A 343 35.76 8.21 -6.97
CA PRO A 343 37.18 8.05 -7.25
C PRO A 343 37.88 7.00 -6.36
N ASN A 344 37.31 6.68 -5.20
CA ASN A 344 37.80 5.69 -4.24
C ASN A 344 37.06 4.34 -4.34
N LEU A 345 36.44 4.03 -5.48
CA LEU A 345 35.72 2.78 -5.68
C LEU A 345 36.66 1.58 -5.68
N ALA A 346 36.48 0.65 -4.74
CA ALA A 346 37.28 -0.56 -4.63
C ALA A 346 36.90 -1.62 -5.68
N ASN A 347 37.84 -2.51 -6.00
CA ASN A 347 37.71 -3.53 -7.06
C ASN A 347 36.57 -4.54 -6.82
N ASN A 348 36.17 -4.74 -5.56
CA ASN A 348 35.06 -5.63 -5.19
C ASN A 348 33.67 -5.03 -5.48
N THR A 349 33.60 -3.76 -5.90
CA THR A 349 32.32 -3.09 -6.17
C THR A 349 32.09 -2.93 -7.68
N LYS A 350 30.91 -3.31 -8.16
CA LYS A 350 30.45 -3.15 -9.53
C LYS A 350 29.26 -2.18 -9.57
N LEU A 351 29.38 -1.13 -10.37
CA LEU A 351 28.31 -0.16 -10.61
C LEU A 351 27.45 -0.62 -11.78
N ILE A 352 26.14 -0.65 -11.57
CA ILE A 352 25.18 -1.25 -12.50
C ILE A 352 24.02 -0.27 -12.71
N LYS A 353 23.61 -0.03 -13.96
CA LYS A 353 22.53 0.93 -14.24
C LYS A 353 21.15 0.43 -13.79
N TRP A 354 20.91 -0.88 -13.95
CA TRP A 354 19.69 -1.54 -13.52
C TRP A 354 19.98 -2.98 -13.11
N LEU A 355 19.53 -3.38 -11.92
CA LEU A 355 19.77 -4.71 -11.38
C LEU A 355 18.58 -5.63 -11.70
N PRO A 356 18.82 -6.91 -12.08
CA PRO A 356 17.82 -7.97 -11.91
C PRO A 356 17.71 -8.32 -10.42
N GLN A 357 17.18 -7.37 -9.64
CA GLN A 357 17.29 -7.34 -8.17
C GLN A 357 16.71 -8.60 -7.52
N ASN A 358 15.49 -9.00 -7.90
CA ASN A 358 14.85 -10.21 -7.37
C ASN A 358 15.66 -11.48 -7.69
N ASP A 359 16.15 -11.62 -8.92
CA ASP A 359 16.93 -12.80 -9.34
C ASP A 359 18.28 -12.88 -8.61
N LEU A 360 18.94 -11.74 -8.39
CA LEU A 360 20.16 -11.65 -7.59
C LEU A 360 19.89 -12.01 -6.13
N LEU A 361 18.79 -11.54 -5.54
CA LEU A 361 18.44 -11.88 -4.16
C LEU A 361 18.06 -13.36 -4.00
N ALA A 362 17.47 -13.97 -5.04
CA ALA A 362 17.16 -15.40 -5.05
C ALA A 362 18.41 -16.30 -5.13
N HIS A 363 19.57 -15.76 -5.49
CA HIS A 363 20.78 -16.55 -5.66
C HIS A 363 21.39 -16.96 -4.30
N PRO A 364 21.83 -18.22 -4.10
CA PRO A 364 22.33 -18.73 -2.81
C PRO A 364 23.53 -17.98 -2.22
N LYS A 365 24.31 -17.29 -3.05
CA LYS A 365 25.46 -16.46 -2.64
C LYS A 365 25.09 -15.04 -2.18
N ALA A 366 23.82 -14.64 -2.26
CA ALA A 366 23.37 -13.36 -1.71
C ALA A 366 23.48 -13.39 -0.18
N ARG A 367 24.23 -12.43 0.39
CA ARG A 367 24.47 -12.36 1.84
C ARG A 367 23.66 -11.28 2.54
N ALA A 368 23.53 -10.12 1.90
CA ALA A 368 22.77 -9.00 2.44
C ALA A 368 22.20 -8.12 1.32
N PHE A 369 21.16 -7.37 1.67
CA PHE A 369 20.55 -6.38 0.80
C PHE A 369 20.59 -4.99 1.45
N ILE A 370 21.33 -4.07 0.84
CA ILE A 370 21.29 -2.65 1.22
C ILE A 370 20.14 -2.00 0.43
N THR A 371 19.16 -1.47 1.15
CA THR A 371 17.92 -0.95 0.56
C THR A 371 17.47 0.34 1.20
N HIS A 372 16.86 1.22 0.41
CA HIS A 372 16.12 2.37 0.93
C HIS A 372 14.83 2.01 1.72
N GLY A 373 14.45 0.73 1.84
CA GLY A 373 13.25 0.34 2.59
C GLY A 373 11.92 0.55 1.85
N GLY A 374 11.95 0.72 0.52
CA GLY A 374 10.74 0.67 -0.29
C GLY A 374 10.09 -0.71 -0.28
N SER A 375 8.75 -0.75 -0.26
CA SER A 375 7.97 -1.99 -0.08
C SER A 375 8.31 -3.12 -1.06
N HIS A 376 8.56 -2.82 -2.34
CA HIS A 376 8.96 -3.85 -3.33
C HIS A 376 10.26 -4.55 -2.96
N GLY A 377 11.31 -3.78 -2.64
CA GLY A 377 12.61 -4.34 -2.26
C GLY A 377 12.53 -5.10 -0.93
N ILE A 378 11.72 -4.62 0.02
CA ILE A 378 11.49 -5.36 1.26
C ILE A 378 10.89 -6.73 0.98
N TYR A 379 9.85 -6.81 0.15
CA TYR A 379 9.27 -8.10 -0.20
C TYR A 379 10.26 -9.01 -0.93
N GLU A 380 11.07 -8.49 -1.84
CA GLU A 380 12.11 -9.30 -2.51
C GLU A 380 13.12 -9.87 -1.51
N GLY A 381 13.54 -9.10 -0.49
CA GLY A 381 14.43 -9.63 0.55
C GLY A 381 13.72 -10.59 1.52
N ILE A 382 12.44 -10.37 1.86
CA ILE A 382 11.65 -11.33 2.65
C ILE A 382 11.48 -12.64 1.89
N CYS A 383 11.02 -12.58 0.65
CA CYS A 383 10.76 -13.75 -0.19
C CYS A 383 12.01 -14.60 -0.37
N ASN A 384 13.16 -13.97 -0.60
CA ASN A 384 14.42 -14.68 -0.81
C ASN A 384 15.23 -14.91 0.49
N GLY A 385 14.70 -14.52 1.65
CA GLY A 385 15.34 -14.75 2.94
C GLY A 385 16.69 -14.03 3.09
N VAL A 386 16.84 -12.83 2.53
CA VAL A 386 18.09 -12.05 2.56
C VAL A 386 18.01 -10.92 3.61
N PRO A 387 18.87 -10.93 4.66
CA PRO A 387 18.91 -9.88 5.67
C PRO A 387 19.21 -8.50 5.07
N MET A 388 18.71 -7.44 5.72
CA MET A 388 18.76 -6.09 5.14
C MET A 388 19.54 -5.08 5.97
N VAL A 389 20.24 -4.17 5.30
CA VAL A 389 20.64 -2.88 5.86
C VAL A 389 19.73 -1.81 5.25
N LEU A 390 18.93 -1.15 6.07
CA LEU A 390 17.89 -0.22 5.63
C LEU A 390 18.36 1.22 5.76
N MET A 391 18.21 2.00 4.69
CA MET A 391 18.62 3.41 4.58
C MET A 391 17.45 4.24 4.07
N PRO A 392 16.40 4.41 4.89
CA PRO A 392 15.20 5.10 4.46
C PRO A 392 15.49 6.57 4.12
N LEU A 393 14.83 7.06 3.08
CA LEU A 393 14.98 8.41 2.56
C LEU A 393 13.68 9.23 2.66
N PHE A 394 12.54 8.63 2.30
CA PHE A 394 11.25 9.35 2.25
C PHE A 394 10.04 8.43 2.21
N GLY A 395 8.84 9.03 2.28
CA GLY A 395 7.58 8.31 2.13
C GLY A 395 7.39 7.28 3.25
N ASP A 396 6.98 6.06 2.90
CA ASP A 396 6.74 4.96 3.84
C ASP A 396 8.04 4.28 4.33
N GLN A 397 9.20 4.68 3.82
CA GLN A 397 10.45 3.94 4.01
C GLN A 397 10.91 3.87 5.47
N MET A 398 10.75 4.93 6.25
CA MET A 398 11.16 4.96 7.68
C MET A 398 10.32 3.98 8.51
N ASP A 399 9.01 3.97 8.26
CA ASP A 399 8.07 3.06 8.89
C ASP A 399 8.30 1.61 8.48
N ASN A 400 8.61 1.40 7.20
CA ASN A 400 8.98 0.10 6.65
C ASN A 400 10.27 -0.42 7.28
N ALA A 401 11.29 0.44 7.42
CA ALA A 401 12.55 0.10 8.07
C ALA A 401 12.33 -0.33 9.51
N LYS A 402 11.48 0.40 10.25
CA LYS A 402 11.14 0.05 11.63
C LYS A 402 10.50 -1.34 11.75
N ARG A 403 9.66 -1.75 10.80
CA ARG A 403 9.00 -3.07 10.80
C ARG A 403 9.97 -4.22 10.59
N ILE A 404 11.00 -4.03 9.75
CA ILE A 404 12.04 -5.03 9.51
C ILE A 404 12.99 -5.11 10.71
N GLU A 405 13.38 -3.96 11.25
CA GLU A 405 14.21 -3.86 12.45
C GLU A 405 13.53 -4.51 13.66
N SER A 406 12.24 -4.23 13.92
CA SER A 406 11.50 -4.80 15.05
C SER A 406 11.34 -6.33 14.97
N ARG A 407 11.49 -6.90 13.78
CA ARG A 407 11.49 -8.35 13.53
C ARG A 407 12.89 -8.97 13.58
N GLY A 408 13.92 -8.17 13.87
CA GLY A 408 15.32 -8.62 13.92
C GLY A 408 15.84 -9.10 12.56
N ALA A 409 15.27 -8.62 11.46
CA ALA A 409 15.60 -9.05 10.09
C ALA A 409 16.44 -8.03 9.30
N GLY A 410 16.81 -6.92 9.95
CA GLY A 410 17.73 -5.93 9.39
C GLY A 410 18.13 -4.84 10.38
N VAL A 411 19.12 -4.06 9.99
CA VAL A 411 19.65 -2.90 10.73
C VAL A 411 19.30 -1.62 9.99
N THR A 412 18.74 -0.63 10.68
CA THR A 412 18.44 0.68 10.09
C THR A 412 19.56 1.67 10.32
N LEU A 413 20.00 2.37 9.28
CA LEU A 413 20.97 3.45 9.34
C LEU A 413 20.35 4.75 8.83
N ASN A 414 20.57 5.85 9.56
CA ASN A 414 20.29 7.18 9.03
C ASN A 414 21.36 7.53 8.00
N VAL A 415 20.98 7.56 6.72
CA VAL A 415 21.88 7.82 5.59
C VAL A 415 22.58 9.18 5.66
N LEU A 416 21.95 10.17 6.28
CA LEU A 416 22.49 11.53 6.42
C LEU A 416 23.64 11.60 7.43
N ASP A 417 23.57 10.76 8.47
CA ASP A 417 24.47 10.82 9.62
C ASP A 417 25.49 9.68 9.66
N MET A 418 25.19 8.55 9.03
CA MET A 418 26.08 7.39 9.02
C MET A 418 27.44 7.68 8.40
N THR A 419 28.45 7.01 8.97
CA THR A 419 29.83 6.97 8.47
C THR A 419 30.07 5.67 7.68
N SER A 420 31.20 5.61 6.97
CA SER A 420 31.64 4.38 6.31
C SER A 420 31.81 3.21 7.31
N LYS A 421 32.28 3.51 8.53
CA LYS A 421 32.42 2.51 9.62
C LYS A 421 31.08 1.97 10.08
N ASP A 422 30.06 2.81 10.22
CA ASP A 422 28.72 2.38 10.64
C ASP A 422 28.11 1.43 9.61
N LEU A 423 28.30 1.72 8.32
CA LEU A 423 27.85 0.83 7.25
C LEU A 423 28.59 -0.51 7.26
N SER A 424 29.92 -0.50 7.36
CA SER A 424 30.69 -1.75 7.46
C SER A 424 30.28 -2.58 8.68
N ALA A 425 30.03 -1.94 9.82
CA ALA A 425 29.55 -2.61 11.03
C ALA A 425 28.16 -3.21 10.85
N ALA A 426 27.22 -2.47 10.25
CA ALA A 426 25.88 -2.96 9.96
C ALA A 426 25.89 -4.16 8.99
N LEU A 427 26.72 -4.10 7.94
CA LEU A 427 26.89 -5.20 6.99
C LEU A 427 27.47 -6.44 7.67
N ASN A 428 28.55 -6.30 8.42
CA ASN A 428 29.13 -7.40 9.18
C ASN A 428 28.11 -7.99 10.16
N THR A 429 27.30 -7.15 10.81
CA THR A 429 26.24 -7.60 11.72
C THR A 429 25.23 -8.47 11.00
N VAL A 430 24.58 -7.98 9.94
CA VAL A 430 23.51 -8.74 9.26
C VAL A 430 24.02 -9.96 8.48
N ILE A 431 25.30 -9.99 8.12
CA ILE A 431 25.92 -11.12 7.40
C ILE A 431 26.36 -12.23 8.36
N TYR A 432 26.97 -11.89 9.51
CA TYR A 432 27.64 -12.86 10.38
C TYR A 432 26.88 -13.19 11.66
N ASP A 433 26.01 -12.30 12.17
CA ASP A 433 25.11 -12.64 13.26
C ASP A 433 23.95 -13.49 12.73
N LYS A 434 23.95 -14.77 13.15
CA LYS A 434 22.99 -15.77 12.68
C LYS A 434 21.54 -15.39 12.93
N SER A 435 21.27 -14.61 13.99
CA SER A 435 19.91 -14.23 14.35
C SER A 435 19.19 -13.48 13.22
N TYR A 436 19.90 -12.63 12.47
CA TYR A 436 19.32 -11.91 11.33
C TYR A 436 18.92 -12.84 10.20
N LYS A 437 19.78 -13.82 9.88
CA LYS A 437 19.48 -14.84 8.86
C LYS A 437 18.33 -15.75 9.30
N GLU A 438 18.32 -16.19 10.56
CA GLU A 438 17.26 -17.01 11.11
C GLU A 438 15.91 -16.27 11.09
N ASN A 439 15.90 -15.00 11.51
CA ASN A 439 14.69 -14.18 11.52
C ASN A 439 14.14 -13.93 10.11
N ILE A 440 14.97 -13.53 9.14
CA ILE A 440 14.48 -13.32 7.77
C ILE A 440 14.03 -14.62 7.11
N MET A 441 14.70 -15.76 7.39
CA MET A 441 14.26 -17.06 6.88
C MET A 441 12.92 -17.48 7.49
N ARG A 442 12.68 -17.18 8.77
CA ARG A 442 11.38 -17.36 9.42
C ARG A 442 10.30 -16.51 8.75
N LEU A 443 10.58 -15.23 8.48
CA LEU A 443 9.64 -14.35 7.76
C LEU A 443 9.38 -14.85 6.34
N SER A 444 10.42 -15.30 5.62
CA SER A 444 10.31 -15.91 4.29
C SER A 444 9.37 -17.11 4.31
N ALA A 445 9.58 -18.05 5.23
CA ALA A 445 8.74 -19.24 5.37
C ALA A 445 7.27 -18.88 5.63
N LEU A 446 7.00 -17.96 6.57
CA LEU A 446 5.64 -17.49 6.87
C LEU A 446 4.99 -16.78 5.68
N HIS A 447 5.76 -15.98 4.94
CA HIS A 447 5.26 -15.24 3.80
C HIS A 447 4.96 -16.14 2.61
N LEU A 448 5.82 -17.13 2.33
CA LEU A 448 5.66 -18.05 1.21
C LEU A 448 4.59 -19.12 1.48
N ASP A 449 4.32 -19.46 2.73
CA ASP A 449 3.27 -20.39 3.13
C ASP A 449 1.86 -19.78 2.98
N ARG A 450 1.36 -19.80 1.74
CA ARG A 450 0.03 -19.29 1.39
C ARG A 450 -0.62 -20.15 0.32
N PRO A 451 -1.96 -20.25 0.29
CA PRO A 451 -2.67 -21.13 -0.64
C PRO A 451 -2.65 -20.63 -2.09
N ILE A 452 -2.55 -19.31 -2.31
CA ILE A 452 -2.61 -18.69 -3.64
C ILE A 452 -1.50 -17.66 -3.76
N HIS A 453 -0.75 -17.70 -4.86
CA HIS A 453 0.26 -16.70 -5.16
C HIS A 453 -0.38 -15.31 -5.33
N PRO A 454 0.21 -14.21 -4.81
CA PRO A 454 -0.44 -12.89 -4.83
C PRO A 454 -0.80 -12.35 -6.21
N LEU A 455 0.01 -12.69 -7.23
CA LEU A 455 -0.27 -12.32 -8.62
C LEU A 455 -1.56 -12.98 -9.10
N ASP A 456 -1.71 -14.30 -8.88
CA ASP A 456 -2.90 -15.04 -9.27
C ASP A 456 -4.14 -14.59 -8.48
N LEU A 457 -3.95 -14.26 -7.19
CA LEU A 457 -5.01 -13.70 -6.36
C LEU A 457 -5.49 -12.33 -6.88
N ALA A 458 -4.56 -11.45 -7.27
CA ALA A 458 -4.90 -10.15 -7.86
C ALA A 458 -5.69 -10.32 -9.17
N VAL A 459 -5.22 -11.19 -10.06
CA VAL A 459 -5.89 -11.54 -11.33
C VAL A 459 -7.29 -12.08 -11.07
N HIS A 460 -7.44 -13.00 -10.13
CA HIS A 460 -8.73 -13.58 -9.76
C HIS A 460 -9.75 -12.52 -9.36
N TRP A 461 -9.38 -11.58 -8.49
CA TRP A 461 -10.28 -10.54 -8.01
C TRP A 461 -10.62 -9.49 -9.07
N ILE A 462 -9.70 -9.21 -9.99
CA ILE A 462 -9.99 -8.34 -11.15
C ILE A 462 -11.02 -9.02 -12.06
N GLU A 463 -10.79 -10.29 -12.42
CA GLU A 463 -11.76 -11.06 -13.18
C GLU A 463 -13.11 -11.19 -12.46
N PHE A 464 -13.10 -11.39 -11.14
CA PHE A 464 -14.31 -11.44 -10.33
C PHE A 464 -15.13 -10.16 -10.50
N VAL A 465 -14.51 -8.99 -10.36
CA VAL A 465 -15.19 -7.70 -10.51
C VAL A 465 -15.71 -7.51 -11.93
N MET A 466 -14.96 -7.91 -12.95
CA MET A 466 -15.40 -7.88 -14.36
C MET A 466 -16.60 -8.79 -14.62
N ARG A 467 -16.58 -10.02 -14.07
CA ARG A 467 -17.64 -11.03 -14.22
C ARG A 467 -18.93 -10.65 -13.49
N HIS A 468 -18.80 -10.10 -12.28
CA HIS A 468 -19.94 -9.83 -11.38
C HIS A 468 -20.37 -8.38 -11.35
N LYS A 469 -19.75 -7.52 -12.16
CA LYS A 469 -20.05 -6.08 -12.26
C LYS A 469 -19.94 -5.36 -10.91
N GLY A 470 -18.91 -5.72 -10.15
CA GLY A 470 -18.62 -5.18 -8.82
C GLY A 470 -18.66 -6.24 -7.71
N ALA A 471 -18.66 -5.80 -6.45
CA ALA A 471 -18.71 -6.66 -5.27
C ALA A 471 -19.56 -6.08 -4.11
N PRO A 472 -20.85 -5.71 -4.34
CA PRO A 472 -21.67 -5.04 -3.32
C PRO A 472 -21.89 -5.85 -2.04
N HIS A 473 -21.87 -7.18 -2.12
CA HIS A 473 -22.00 -8.09 -0.97
C HIS A 473 -20.79 -8.05 0.00
N LEU A 474 -19.65 -7.48 -0.43
CA LEU A 474 -18.47 -7.27 0.43
C LEU A 474 -18.42 -5.86 1.04
N ARG A 475 -19.35 -4.97 0.66
CA ARG A 475 -19.44 -3.60 1.18
C ARG A 475 -20.17 -3.60 2.52
N PRO A 476 -19.60 -3.02 3.58
CA PRO A 476 -20.26 -2.98 4.89
C PRO A 476 -21.43 -1.98 4.90
N ALA A 477 -22.49 -2.29 5.66
CA ALA A 477 -23.63 -1.38 5.88
C ALA A 477 -23.23 -0.05 6.53
N ALA A 478 -22.02 0.01 7.14
CA ALA A 478 -21.43 1.22 7.70
C ALA A 478 -21.35 2.42 6.74
N HIS A 479 -21.40 2.18 5.42
CA HIS A 479 -21.44 3.26 4.43
C HIS A 479 -22.80 3.97 4.36
N ASP A 480 -23.85 3.31 4.82
CA ASP A 480 -25.25 3.77 4.69
C ASP A 480 -25.79 4.30 6.04
N LEU A 481 -25.01 4.18 7.12
CA LEU A 481 -25.33 4.71 8.44
C LEU A 481 -24.87 6.16 8.61
N ASN A 482 -25.70 6.99 9.27
CA ASN A 482 -25.25 8.29 9.75
C ASN A 482 -24.37 8.15 11.01
N TRP A 483 -23.74 9.23 11.45
CA TRP A 483 -22.80 9.21 12.58
C TRP A 483 -23.45 8.75 13.90
N ILE A 484 -24.71 9.11 14.15
CA ILE A 484 -25.45 8.72 15.36
C ILE A 484 -25.68 7.20 15.37
N GLN A 485 -26.17 6.65 14.25
CA GLN A 485 -26.43 5.22 14.09
C GLN A 485 -25.14 4.41 14.14
N TYR A 486 -24.10 4.87 13.43
CA TYR A 486 -22.80 4.18 13.35
C TYR A 486 -22.16 3.99 14.73
N HIS A 487 -22.30 4.99 15.61
CA HIS A 487 -21.81 4.92 17.00
C HIS A 487 -22.88 4.46 18.01
N SER A 488 -24.05 4.03 17.55
CA SER A 488 -25.18 3.56 18.38
C SER A 488 -25.59 4.55 19.47
N LEU A 489 -25.44 5.85 19.21
CA LEU A 489 -25.73 6.90 20.19
C LEU A 489 -27.23 7.04 20.45
N ASP A 490 -28.04 6.76 19.43
CA ASP A 490 -29.50 6.63 19.54
C ASP A 490 -29.90 5.49 20.48
N VAL A 491 -29.27 4.32 20.35
CA VAL A 491 -29.50 3.16 21.24
C VAL A 491 -29.04 3.46 22.67
N ILE A 492 -27.84 4.04 22.84
CA ILE A 492 -27.32 4.43 24.17
C ILE A 492 -28.26 5.44 24.83
N ALA A 493 -28.70 6.47 24.09
CA ALA A 493 -29.65 7.47 24.60
C ALA A 493 -30.98 6.83 25.02
N PHE A 494 -31.52 5.89 24.23
CA PHE A 494 -32.73 5.14 24.57
C PHE A 494 -32.56 4.33 25.86
N LEU A 495 -31.46 3.57 26.00
CA LEU A 495 -31.19 2.77 27.20
C LEU A 495 -30.99 3.65 28.45
N LEU A 496 -30.29 4.78 28.32
CA LEU A 496 -30.15 5.75 29.41
C LEU A 496 -31.50 6.32 29.83
N ALA A 497 -32.38 6.64 28.88
CA ALA A 497 -33.73 7.11 29.18
C ALA A 497 -34.54 6.06 29.97
N VAL A 498 -34.46 4.77 29.59
CA VAL A 498 -35.10 3.67 30.32
C VAL A 498 -34.60 3.59 31.77
N VAL A 499 -33.29 3.65 31.98
CA VAL A 499 -32.70 3.62 33.34
C VAL A 499 -33.14 4.83 34.17
N LEU A 500 -33.10 6.03 33.59
CA LEU A 500 -33.51 7.27 34.28
C LEU A 500 -35.00 7.23 34.67
N VAL A 501 -35.87 6.73 33.78
CA VAL A 501 -37.29 6.55 34.07
C VAL A 501 -37.50 5.53 35.19
N ALA A 502 -36.82 4.38 35.15
CA ALA A 502 -36.91 3.37 36.21
C ALA A 502 -36.41 3.90 37.57
N MET A 503 -35.30 4.63 37.59
CA MET A 503 -34.80 5.32 38.79
C MET A 503 -35.79 6.35 39.31
N PHE A 504 -36.39 7.15 38.42
CA PHE A 504 -37.40 8.14 38.79
C PHE A 504 -38.66 7.49 39.39
N ILE A 505 -39.16 6.41 38.78
CA ILE A 505 -40.30 5.65 39.30
C ILE A 505 -39.95 5.07 40.68
N SER A 506 -38.79 4.42 40.81
CA SER A 506 -38.32 3.84 42.07
C SER A 506 -38.20 4.91 43.17
N TRP A 507 -37.61 6.06 42.84
CA TRP A 507 -37.53 7.22 43.73
C TRP A 507 -38.91 7.71 44.18
N LYS A 508 -39.87 7.84 43.25
CA LYS A 508 -41.26 8.23 43.57
C LYS A 508 -41.96 7.18 44.44
N CYS A 509 -41.78 5.90 44.16
CA CYS A 509 -42.30 4.80 44.98
C CYS A 509 -41.70 4.82 46.38
N CYS A 510 -40.38 4.98 46.52
CA CYS A 510 -39.71 5.12 47.82
C CYS A 510 -40.21 6.34 48.59
N LEU A 511 -40.32 7.52 47.96
CA LEU A 511 -40.89 8.70 48.60
C LEU A 511 -42.35 8.50 49.04
N PHE A 512 -43.15 7.81 48.22
CA PHE A 512 -44.53 7.47 48.55
C PHE A 512 -44.61 6.51 49.75
N CYS A 513 -43.81 5.45 49.75
CA CYS A 513 -43.70 4.50 50.86
C CYS A 513 -43.20 5.19 52.13
N CYS A 514 -42.16 6.02 52.06
CA CYS A 514 -41.66 6.80 53.20
C CYS A 514 -42.73 7.76 53.76
N ARG A 515 -43.48 8.45 52.90
CA ARG A 515 -44.61 9.30 53.32
C ARG A 515 -45.71 8.47 54.02
N LYS A 516 -46.04 7.27 53.53
CA LYS A 516 -47.05 6.41 54.16
C LYS A 516 -46.58 5.76 55.47
N CYS A 517 -45.32 5.37 55.57
CA CYS A 517 -44.78 4.66 56.74
C CYS A 517 -44.36 5.61 57.87
N PHE A 518 -43.85 6.81 57.56
CA PHE A 518 -43.35 7.75 58.57
C PHE A 518 -44.28 8.94 58.88
N CYS A 519 -45.37 9.14 58.13
CA CYS A 519 -46.40 10.13 58.48
C CYS A 519 -47.70 9.47 59.00
N LYS A 520 -47.62 8.67 60.07
CA LYS A 520 -48.78 8.53 60.97
C LYS A 520 -48.87 9.78 61.85
N LYS A 521 -49.62 10.79 61.41
CA LYS A 521 -50.15 11.80 62.35
C LYS A 521 -50.97 11.04 63.40
N GLY A 522 -50.60 11.18 64.66
CA GLY A 522 -51.24 10.52 65.79
C GLY A 522 -52.75 10.75 65.80
N ARG A 523 -53.50 9.66 66.01
CA ARG A 523 -54.87 9.72 66.53
C ARG A 523 -54.79 10.42 67.89
N VAL A 524 -55.17 11.70 67.95
CA VAL A 524 -55.39 12.39 69.23
C VAL A 524 -56.55 11.69 69.94
N SER A 525 -56.29 11.11 71.11
CA SER A 525 -57.30 10.42 71.92
C SER A 525 -58.34 11.42 72.41
N LYS A 526 -59.63 11.05 72.34
CA LYS A 526 -60.73 11.73 73.01
C LYS A 526 -60.41 11.87 74.51
N SER A 527 -60.37 13.10 75.02
CA SER A 527 -60.42 13.39 76.45
C SER A 527 -61.85 13.12 76.96
N SER A 528 -61.96 12.20 77.93
CA SER A 528 -63.20 11.90 78.65
C SER A 528 -63.49 12.98 79.69
N LYS A 529 -64.77 13.34 79.81
CA LYS A 529 -65.38 14.22 80.82
C LYS A 529 -64.88 13.94 82.25
N THR A 530 -64.61 15.00 82.99
CA THR A 530 -64.62 14.99 84.46
C THR A 530 -65.85 15.76 84.96
N LYS A 531 -66.73 15.06 85.70
CA LYS A 531 -67.75 15.65 86.59
C LYS A 531 -67.14 15.87 87.97
N ALA A 532 -67.44 17.01 88.59
CA ALA A 532 -67.55 17.33 90.03
C ALA A 532 -67.30 18.85 90.17
N GLN A 533 -68.03 19.65 90.94
CA GLN A 533 -69.19 19.49 91.80
C GLN A 533 -69.85 20.88 91.90
#